data_AF-V4NMF5-F1
#
_entry.id   AF-V4NMF5-F1
#
_cell.length_a   1.000
_cell.length_b   1.000
_cell.length_c   1.000
_cell.angle_alpha   90.00
_cell.angle_beta   90.00
_cell.angle_gamma   90.00
#
_symmetry.space_group_name_H-M   'P 1'
#
loop_
_entity.id
_entity.type
_entity.pdbx_description
1 polymer ?
#
loop_
_entity_poly.entity_id
_entity_poly.type
_entity_poly.pdbx_seq_one_letter_code
_entity_poly.pdbx_strand_id
1 'polypeptide(L)'
;MKSKIFGLGALLVMAVSASSAGAQTPSPDKVQAAYELAHRCFAADGFAQMNREKANDQQRAQYYKDKSKQAFDVAARLSKQLGYTSNRFDIDFQAISKRELARLMQDDGYFNQIAAECKAYGLM
;
A
#
# COMPACT_ATOMS: atom_id res chain seq x y z
N MET A 1 5.47 54.52 30.56
CA MET A 1 4.33 55.27 30.01
C MET A 1 3.91 54.63 28.70
N LYS A 2 2.59 54.40 28.51
CA LYS A 2 1.85 54.22 27.22
C LYS A 2 2.25 53.02 26.35
N SER A 3 1.35 52.21 25.77
CA SER A 3 -0.12 52.18 25.74
C SER A 3 -0.58 50.78 25.32
N LYS A 4 -1.76 50.40 25.80
CA LYS A 4 -2.59 49.26 25.40
C LYS A 4 -3.09 49.44 23.96
N ILE A 5 -3.19 48.35 23.19
CA ILE A 5 -4.21 48.22 22.13
C ILE A 5 -4.83 46.82 22.23
N PHE A 6 -6.09 46.81 22.62
CA PHE A 6 -7.01 45.69 22.55
C PHE A 6 -7.43 45.50 21.09
N GLY A 7 -7.18 44.32 20.53
CA GLY A 7 -7.73 43.90 19.23
C GLY A 7 -8.76 42.81 19.45
N LEU A 8 -10.04 43.19 19.56
CA LEU A 8 -11.16 42.27 19.36
C LEU A 8 -11.16 41.83 17.89
N GLY A 9 -10.61 40.63 17.64
CA GLY A 9 -10.72 39.95 16.35
C GLY A 9 -11.94 39.03 16.36
N ALA A 10 -12.92 39.35 15.53
CA ALA A 10 -14.21 38.68 15.39
C ALA A 10 -14.07 37.16 15.20
N LEU A 11 -14.79 36.40 16.04
CA LEU A 11 -14.94 34.95 15.97
C LEU A 11 -15.94 34.62 14.84
N LEU A 12 -15.44 34.43 13.61
CA LEU A 12 -16.22 33.88 12.50
C LEU A 12 -16.40 32.37 12.73
N VAL A 13 -17.53 32.01 13.33
CA VAL A 13 -17.98 30.63 13.46
C VAL A 13 -18.42 30.14 12.08
N MET A 14 -17.48 29.60 11.30
CA MET A 14 -17.84 28.80 10.13
C MET A 14 -18.49 27.52 10.63
N ALA A 15 -19.82 27.48 10.55
CA ALA A 15 -20.60 26.26 10.68
C ALA A 15 -20.19 25.31 9.54
N VAL A 16 -19.20 24.45 9.82
CA VAL A 16 -18.86 23.33 8.96
C VAL A 16 -20.10 22.44 8.91
N SER A 17 -20.82 22.50 7.79
CA SER A 17 -21.82 21.49 7.45
C SER A 17 -21.08 20.16 7.40
N ALA A 18 -21.21 19.37 8.46
CA ALA A 18 -20.78 17.98 8.49
C ALA A 18 -21.67 17.21 7.52
N SER A 19 -21.39 17.33 6.23
CA SER A 19 -21.89 16.38 5.24
C SER A 19 -21.36 15.03 5.70
N SER A 20 -22.28 14.21 6.19
CA SER A 20 -22.06 12.79 6.39
C SER A 20 -21.63 12.22 5.04
N ALA A 21 -20.32 12.17 4.82
CA ALA A 21 -19.71 11.38 3.78
C ALA A 21 -20.06 9.93 4.13
N GLY A 22 -21.22 9.47 3.66
CA GLY A 22 -21.64 8.09 3.79
C GLY A 22 -20.47 7.25 3.30
N ALA A 23 -19.97 6.37 4.16
CA ALA A 23 -18.86 5.49 3.82
C ALA A 23 -19.27 4.68 2.58
N GLN A 24 -18.84 5.13 1.41
CA GLN A 24 -19.13 4.44 0.16
C GLN A 24 -18.33 3.15 0.18
N THR A 25 -19.04 2.02 0.23
CA THR A 25 -18.41 0.71 0.03
C THR A 25 -17.68 0.75 -1.31
N PRO A 26 -16.37 0.41 -1.37
CA PRO A 26 -15.63 0.39 -2.62
C PRO A 26 -16.31 -0.52 -3.64
N SER A 27 -16.33 -0.13 -4.91
CA SER A 27 -16.82 -1.03 -5.97
C SER A 27 -15.95 -2.28 -6.06
N PRO A 28 -16.50 -3.45 -6.42
CA PRO A 28 -15.73 -4.69 -6.56
C PRO A 28 -14.47 -4.53 -7.42
N ASP A 29 -14.55 -3.77 -8.52
CA ASP A 29 -13.40 -3.50 -9.40
C ASP A 29 -12.24 -2.79 -8.69
N LYS A 30 -12.55 -1.86 -7.77
CA LYS A 30 -11.52 -1.19 -6.98
C LYS A 30 -10.87 -2.14 -5.98
N VAL A 31 -11.65 -3.02 -5.38
CA VAL A 31 -11.14 -4.06 -4.46
C VAL A 31 -10.26 -5.04 -5.24
N GLN A 32 -10.65 -5.43 -6.45
CA GLN A 32 -9.86 -6.29 -7.34
C GLN A 32 -8.53 -5.65 -7.72
N ALA A 33 -8.54 -4.39 -8.14
CA ALA A 33 -7.30 -3.67 -8.48
C ALA A 33 -6.36 -3.55 -7.28
N ALA A 34 -6.90 -3.25 -6.09
CA ALA A 34 -6.12 -3.20 -4.86
C ALA A 34 -5.57 -4.59 -4.47
N TYR A 35 -6.33 -5.66 -4.71
CA TYR A 35 -5.92 -7.04 -4.46
C TYR A 35 -4.72 -7.41 -5.33
N GLU A 36 -4.80 -7.15 -6.63
CA GLU A 36 -3.71 -7.41 -7.58
C GLU A 36 -2.47 -6.56 -7.28
N LEU A 37 -2.65 -5.29 -6.92
CA LEU A 37 -1.54 -4.43 -6.51
C LEU A 37 -0.85 -4.96 -5.26
N ALA A 38 -1.59 -5.42 -4.25
CA ALA A 38 -1.00 -5.97 -3.03
C ALA A 38 -0.10 -7.20 -3.32
N HIS A 39 -0.48 -8.07 -4.26
CA HIS A 39 0.39 -9.16 -4.71
C HIS A 39 1.65 -8.67 -5.43
N ARG A 40 1.53 -7.66 -6.29
CA ARG A 40 2.69 -7.05 -6.97
C ARG A 40 3.65 -6.43 -5.95
N CYS A 41 3.13 -5.77 -4.92
CA CYS A 41 3.94 -5.22 -3.82
C CYS A 41 4.64 -6.30 -3.01
N PHE A 42 3.93 -7.39 -2.66
CA PHE A 42 4.56 -8.54 -2.01
C PHE A 42 5.80 -9.04 -2.78
N ALA A 43 5.68 -9.19 -4.10
CA ALA A 43 6.77 -9.65 -4.95
C ALA A 43 7.91 -8.62 -5.05
N ALA A 44 7.58 -7.33 -5.18
CA ALA A 44 8.57 -6.25 -5.23
C ALA A 44 9.35 -6.10 -3.93
N ASP A 45 8.69 -6.20 -2.78
CA ASP A 45 9.33 -6.19 -1.47
C ASP A 45 10.21 -7.43 -1.28
N GLY A 46 9.75 -8.62 -1.68
CA GLY A 46 10.57 -9.84 -1.64
C GLY A 46 11.82 -9.74 -2.51
N PHE A 47 11.70 -9.14 -3.71
CA PHE A 47 12.85 -8.86 -4.58
C PHE A 47 13.82 -7.85 -3.95
N ALA A 48 13.29 -6.76 -3.37
CA ALA A 48 14.08 -5.76 -2.67
C ALA A 48 14.80 -6.35 -1.45
N GLN A 49 14.12 -7.18 -0.64
CA GLN A 49 14.71 -7.93 0.47
C GLN A 49 15.91 -8.75 -0.01
N MET A 50 15.73 -9.60 -1.02
CA MET A 50 16.79 -10.44 -1.58
C MET A 50 18.00 -9.60 -2.02
N ASN A 51 17.78 -8.45 -2.67
CA ASN A 51 18.87 -7.58 -3.09
C ASN A 51 19.61 -6.94 -1.91
N ARG A 52 18.91 -6.61 -0.82
CA ARG A 52 19.54 -6.11 0.42
C ARG A 52 20.33 -7.19 1.15
N GLU A 53 19.83 -8.42 1.18
CA GLU A 53 20.56 -9.58 1.71
C GLU A 53 21.86 -9.82 0.93
N LYS A 54 21.81 -9.80 -0.41
CA LYS A 54 23.00 -9.90 -1.28
C LYS A 54 24.02 -8.77 -1.04
N ALA A 55 23.55 -7.59 -0.64
CA ALA A 55 24.38 -6.44 -0.29
C ALA A 55 24.83 -6.44 1.18
N ASN A 56 24.55 -7.49 1.96
CA ASN A 56 24.81 -7.60 3.40
C ASN A 56 24.14 -6.50 4.25
N ASP A 57 23.05 -5.90 3.76
CA ASP A 57 22.26 -4.87 4.46
C ASP A 57 21.06 -5.52 5.18
N GLN A 58 21.33 -6.18 6.32
CA GLN A 58 20.32 -6.95 7.06
C GLN A 58 19.19 -6.08 7.61
N GLN A 59 19.49 -4.83 8.00
CA GLN A 59 18.48 -3.92 8.51
C GLN A 59 17.44 -3.58 7.42
N ARG A 60 17.88 -3.24 6.21
CA ARG A 60 16.95 -2.97 5.11
C ARG A 60 16.31 -4.24 4.57
N ALA A 61 17.00 -5.38 4.59
CA ALA A 61 16.37 -6.66 4.26
C ALA A 61 15.16 -6.93 5.17
N GLN A 62 15.32 -6.75 6.48
CA GLN A 62 14.24 -6.92 7.45
C GLN A 62 13.09 -5.92 7.22
N TYR A 63 13.40 -4.66 6.88
CA TYR A 63 12.37 -3.68 6.50
C TYR A 63 11.47 -4.17 5.35
N TYR A 64 12.07 -4.66 4.26
CA TYR A 64 11.29 -5.14 3.12
C TYR A 64 10.55 -6.45 3.42
N LYS A 65 11.11 -7.31 4.28
CA LYS A 65 10.40 -8.49 4.77
C LYS A 65 9.12 -8.11 5.52
N ASP A 66 9.17 -7.10 6.38
CA ASP A 66 8.00 -6.61 7.12
C ASP A 66 6.95 -5.99 6.18
N LYS A 67 7.39 -5.26 5.15
CA LYS A 67 6.53 -4.71 4.09
C LYS A 67 5.87 -5.78 3.23
N SER A 68 6.64 -6.80 2.83
CA SER A 68 6.12 -7.97 2.13
C SER A 68 5.02 -8.66 2.95
N LYS A 69 5.24 -8.85 4.27
CA LYS A 69 4.21 -9.38 5.17
C LYS A 69 2.96 -8.48 5.22
N GLN A 70 3.14 -7.16 5.32
CA GLN A 70 2.03 -6.22 5.31
C GLN A 70 1.21 -6.32 4.01
N ALA A 71 1.88 -6.41 2.85
CA ALA A 71 1.23 -6.56 1.56
C ALA A 71 0.45 -7.89 1.45
N PHE A 72 1.02 -8.99 1.96
CA PHE A 72 0.33 -10.28 2.06
C PHE A 72 -0.96 -10.18 2.90
N ASP A 73 -0.86 -9.58 4.09
CA ASP A 73 -2.01 -9.44 4.99
C ASP A 73 -3.11 -8.55 4.38
N VAL A 74 -2.72 -7.53 3.59
CA VAL A 74 -3.65 -6.70 2.80
C VAL A 74 -4.33 -7.52 1.70
N ALA A 75 -3.57 -8.28 0.91
CA ALA A 75 -4.12 -9.14 -0.14
C ALA A 75 -5.10 -10.18 0.43
N ALA A 76 -4.78 -10.79 1.57
CA ALA A 76 -5.63 -11.76 2.25
C ALA A 76 -6.94 -11.15 2.81
N ARG A 77 -6.94 -9.86 3.18
CA ARG A 77 -8.17 -9.15 3.57
C ARG A 77 -9.02 -8.81 2.36
N LEU A 78 -8.40 -8.34 1.28
CA LEU A 78 -9.10 -7.99 0.05
C LEU A 78 -9.71 -9.22 -0.63
N SER A 79 -9.04 -10.37 -0.60
CA SER A 79 -9.60 -11.62 -1.13
C SER A 79 -10.90 -12.02 -0.42
N LYS A 80 -10.99 -11.81 0.89
CA LYS A 80 -12.24 -12.03 1.66
C LYS A 80 -13.35 -11.08 1.23
N GLN A 81 -13.03 -9.81 0.94
CA GLN A 81 -14.01 -8.84 0.43
C GLN A 81 -14.50 -9.21 -0.97
N LEU A 82 -13.66 -9.85 -1.77
CA LEU A 82 -14.00 -10.39 -3.10
C LEU A 82 -14.73 -11.73 -3.04
N GLY A 83 -14.90 -12.32 -1.85
CA GLY A 83 -15.53 -13.63 -1.68
C GLY A 83 -14.66 -14.80 -2.15
N TYR A 84 -13.35 -14.62 -2.25
CA TYR A 84 -12.43 -15.68 -2.67
C TYR A 84 -12.22 -16.71 -1.55
N THR A 85 -12.13 -17.97 -1.93
CA THR A 85 -11.74 -19.05 -1.01
C THR A 85 -10.24 -19.00 -0.73
N SER A 86 -9.79 -19.62 0.36
CA SER A 86 -8.35 -19.75 0.65
C SER A 86 -7.59 -20.43 -0.49
N ASN A 87 -8.16 -21.49 -1.07
CA ASN A 87 -7.57 -22.18 -2.22
C ASN A 87 -7.41 -21.24 -3.43
N ARG A 88 -8.40 -20.40 -3.71
CA ARG A 88 -8.30 -19.43 -4.80
C ARG A 88 -7.22 -18.38 -4.52
N PHE A 89 -7.17 -17.87 -3.28
CA PHE A 89 -6.13 -16.93 -2.87
C PHE A 89 -4.72 -17.52 -3.05
N ASP A 90 -4.49 -18.77 -2.63
CA ASP A 90 -3.18 -19.43 -2.75
C ASP A 90 -2.76 -19.63 -4.22
N ILE A 91 -3.70 -20.02 -5.08
CA ILE A 91 -3.46 -20.16 -6.53
C ILE A 91 -3.07 -18.81 -7.15
N ASP A 92 -3.85 -17.77 -6.88
CA ASP A 92 -3.60 -16.44 -7.41
C ASP A 92 -2.27 -15.89 -6.87
N PHE A 93 -1.98 -16.10 -5.58
CA PHE A 93 -0.73 -15.69 -4.95
C PHE A 93 0.49 -16.31 -5.62
N GLN A 94 0.47 -17.63 -5.86
CA GLN A 94 1.56 -18.32 -6.54
C GLN A 94 1.71 -17.87 -8.00
N ALA A 95 0.60 -17.75 -8.72
CA ALA A 95 0.58 -17.37 -10.13
C ALA A 95 1.12 -15.94 -10.33
N ILE A 96 0.65 -14.99 -9.52
CA ILE A 96 1.09 -13.60 -9.58
C ILE A 96 2.54 -13.50 -9.14
N SER A 97 2.91 -14.05 -7.97
CA SER A 97 4.30 -13.97 -7.47
C SER A 97 5.32 -14.50 -8.48
N LYS A 98 5.02 -15.63 -9.14
CA LYS A 98 5.88 -16.20 -10.18
C LYS A 98 6.04 -15.27 -11.39
N ARG A 99 4.93 -14.71 -11.87
CA ARG A 99 4.93 -13.80 -13.03
C ARG A 99 5.66 -12.49 -12.71
N GLU A 100 5.37 -11.90 -11.56
CA GLU A 100 5.96 -10.62 -11.16
C GLU A 100 7.45 -10.77 -10.88
N LEU A 101 7.88 -11.80 -10.15
CA LEU A 101 9.30 -12.02 -9.85
C LEU A 101 10.14 -12.16 -11.12
N ALA A 102 9.64 -12.88 -12.13
CA ALA A 102 10.35 -13.01 -13.41
C ALA A 102 10.57 -11.66 -14.09
N ARG A 103 9.57 -10.77 -14.06
CA ARG A 103 9.67 -9.42 -14.65
C ARG A 103 10.59 -8.52 -13.84
N LEU A 104 10.48 -8.55 -12.51
CA LEU A 104 11.31 -7.77 -11.60
C LEU A 104 12.81 -8.08 -11.74
N MET A 105 13.16 -9.34 -12.05
CA MET A 105 14.54 -9.74 -12.28
C MET A 105 15.10 -9.34 -13.65
N GLN A 106 14.24 -9.03 -14.62
CA GLN A 106 14.61 -8.75 -16.01
C GLN A 106 14.68 -7.24 -16.31
N ASP A 107 13.93 -6.42 -15.58
CA ASP A 107 13.73 -5.02 -15.89
C ASP A 107 13.70 -4.16 -14.61
N ASP A 108 14.79 -3.42 -14.37
CA ASP A 108 14.89 -2.47 -13.25
C ASP A 108 13.87 -1.32 -13.37
N GLY A 109 13.52 -0.91 -14.59
CA GLY A 109 12.48 0.08 -14.84
C GLY A 109 11.12 -0.40 -14.37
N TYR A 110 10.81 -1.68 -14.61
CA TYR A 110 9.62 -2.32 -14.09
C TYR A 110 9.60 -2.31 -12.56
N PHE A 111 10.70 -2.69 -11.89
CA PHE A 111 10.80 -2.63 -10.43
C PHE A 111 10.52 -1.21 -9.90
N ASN A 112 11.15 -0.18 -10.49
CA ASN A 112 10.96 1.20 -10.05
C ASN A 112 9.51 1.67 -10.20
N GLN A 113 8.83 1.27 -11.27
CA GLN A 113 7.41 1.55 -11.46
C GLN A 113 6.56 0.91 -10.36
N ILE A 114 6.74 -0.40 -10.10
CA ILE A 114 6.01 -1.10 -9.04
C ILE A 114 6.30 -0.50 -7.67
N ALA A 115 7.55 -0.21 -7.37
CA ALA A 115 7.96 0.38 -6.10
C ALA A 115 7.27 1.74 -5.87
N ALA A 116 7.17 2.58 -6.90
CA ALA A 116 6.46 3.86 -6.82
C ALA A 116 4.95 3.65 -6.57
N GLU A 117 4.31 2.72 -7.29
CA GLU A 117 2.92 2.34 -7.05
C GLU A 117 2.73 1.83 -5.61
N CYS A 118 3.53 0.90 -5.13
CA CYS A 118 3.44 0.34 -3.77
C CYS A 118 3.63 1.39 -2.68
N LYS A 119 4.58 2.32 -2.88
CA LYS A 119 4.80 3.44 -1.95
C LYS A 119 3.61 4.38 -1.89
N ALA A 120 2.95 4.65 -3.02
CA ALA A 120 1.76 5.50 -3.05
C ALA A 120 0.59 4.92 -2.24
N TYR A 121 0.54 3.59 -2.08
CA TYR A 121 -0.45 2.87 -1.26
C TYR A 121 0.07 2.50 0.14
N GLY A 122 1.29 2.92 0.51
CA GLY A 122 1.90 2.63 1.82
C GLY A 122 2.25 1.15 2.05
N LEU A 123 2.40 0.39 0.97
CA LEU A 123 2.74 -1.04 0.99
C LEU A 123 4.24 -1.32 0.81
N MET A 124 5.05 -0.28 0.65
CA MET A 124 6.52 -0.30 0.61
C MET A 124 7.06 0.87 1.42
#